data_AF-A0A7X5N2U1-F1
#
_entry.id   AF-A0A7X5N2U1-F1
#
_cell.length_a   1.000
_cell.length_b   1.000
_cell.length_c   1.000
_cell.angle_alpha   90.00
_cell.angle_beta   90.00
_cell.angle_gamma   90.00
#
_symmetry.space_group_name_H-M   'P 1'
#
loop_
_entity.id
_entity.type
_entity.pdbx_description
1 polymer ?
#
loop_
_entity_poly.entity_id
_entity_poly.type
_entity_poly.pdbx_seq_one_letter_code
_entity_poly.pdbx_strand_id
1 'polypeptide(L)'
;DWPRFGWRGQHLDVARHFHDVDTVKHVLDAMAAHKLNVLHWHLTDDQGWRIEIKRYPKLTEVGAWRTPPGAGQHGTPERYGGFYTQQQISEIVAYAARLHITVLPELDMPGHAQA
;
A
#
# COMPACT_ATOMS: atom_id res chain seq x y z
N ASP A 1 21.08 -16.91 18.28
CA ASP A 1 20.91 -15.51 17.86
C ASP A 1 19.55 -15.02 18.35
N TRP A 2 19.43 -13.79 18.86
CA TRP A 2 18.16 -13.23 19.39
C TRP A 2 18.04 -11.72 19.07
N PRO A 3 16.81 -11.22 18.81
CA PRO A 3 16.63 -9.82 18.47
C PRO A 3 16.77 -8.93 19.71
N ARG A 4 17.50 -7.81 19.58
CA ARG A 4 17.50 -6.72 20.59
C ARG A 4 16.12 -6.08 20.75
N PHE A 5 15.36 -5.98 19.65
CA PHE A 5 14.04 -5.33 19.61
C PHE A 5 12.98 -6.29 19.08
N GLY A 6 11.84 -6.38 19.79
CA GLY A 6 10.68 -7.16 19.35
C GLY A 6 10.00 -6.58 18.12
N TRP A 7 10.08 -5.26 17.92
CA TRP A 7 9.55 -4.52 16.77
C TRP A 7 10.67 -4.15 15.81
N ARG A 8 10.67 -4.72 14.60
CA ARG A 8 11.66 -4.48 13.56
C ARG A 8 10.91 -4.19 12.26
N GLY A 9 10.59 -2.92 12.07
CA GLY A 9 9.63 -2.47 11.08
C GLY A 9 10.26 -1.99 9.77
N GLN A 10 9.51 -2.15 8.67
CA GLN A 10 9.70 -1.46 7.41
C GLN A 10 8.42 -0.69 7.08
N HIS A 11 8.55 0.58 6.74
CA HIS A 11 7.44 1.39 6.23
C HIS A 11 7.40 1.32 4.70
N LEU A 12 6.21 1.11 4.13
CA LEU A 12 5.98 1.09 2.69
C LEU A 12 4.81 2.01 2.33
N ASP A 13 5.12 3.09 1.63
CA ASP A 13 4.16 4.02 1.06
C ASP A 13 3.73 3.54 -0.32
N VAL A 14 2.46 3.15 -0.42
CA VAL A 14 1.81 2.80 -1.69
C VAL A 14 0.78 3.85 -2.12
N ALA A 15 0.52 4.85 -1.28
CA ALA A 15 -0.42 5.93 -1.54
C ALA A 15 0.16 6.91 -2.56
N ARG A 16 1.43 7.30 -2.42
CA ARG A 16 2.08 8.24 -3.35
C ARG A 16 2.36 7.61 -4.69
N HIS A 17 2.82 6.36 -4.75
CA HIS A 17 2.97 5.60 -5.98
C HIS A 17 2.52 4.17 -5.76
N PHE A 18 1.61 3.67 -6.58
CA PHE A 18 1.06 2.34 -6.39
C PHE A 18 2.11 1.27 -6.70
N HIS A 19 2.21 0.29 -5.80
CA HIS A 19 3.00 -0.92 -5.97
C HIS A 19 2.05 -2.11 -6.09
N ASP A 20 2.23 -2.95 -7.11
CA ASP A 20 1.38 -4.14 -7.28
C ASP A 20 1.65 -5.21 -6.21
N VAL A 21 0.81 -6.25 -6.19
CA VAL A 21 0.86 -7.33 -5.20
C VAL A 21 2.22 -8.03 -5.21
N ASP A 22 2.81 -8.25 -6.38
CA ASP A 22 4.08 -8.97 -6.50
C ASP A 22 5.25 -8.12 -5.98
N THR A 23 5.23 -6.82 -6.23
CA THR A 23 6.18 -5.87 -5.64
C THR A 23 6.09 -5.89 -4.11
N VAL A 24 4.87 -5.87 -3.54
CA VAL A 24 4.69 -5.94 -2.07
C VAL A 24 5.22 -7.26 -1.51
N LYS A 25 4.96 -8.39 -2.18
CA LYS A 25 5.52 -9.70 -1.77
C LYS A 25 7.05 -9.72 -1.84
N HIS A 26 7.65 -9.11 -2.85
CA HIS A 26 9.10 -9.02 -2.96
C HIS A 26 9.71 -8.22 -1.79
N VAL A 27 9.04 -7.15 -1.34
CA VAL A 27 9.44 -6.41 -0.13
C VAL A 27 9.33 -7.32 1.11
N LEU A 28 8.26 -8.10 1.25
CA LEU A 28 8.09 -9.04 2.36
C LEU A 28 9.18 -10.13 2.38
N ASP A 29 9.58 -10.65 1.23
CA ASP A 29 10.68 -11.61 1.12
C ASP A 29 12.01 -10.99 1.59
N ALA A 30 12.30 -9.76 1.14
CA ALA A 30 13.49 -9.03 1.58
C ALA A 30 13.47 -8.74 3.09
N MET A 31 12.31 -8.36 3.64
CA MET A 31 12.12 -8.18 5.09
C MET A 31 12.42 -9.46 5.86
N ALA A 32 11.88 -10.59 5.42
CA ALA A 32 12.08 -11.89 6.06
C ALA A 32 13.55 -12.33 6.03
N ALA A 33 14.24 -12.15 4.89
CA ALA A 33 15.67 -12.43 4.77
C ALA A 33 16.52 -11.63 5.79
N HIS A 34 16.08 -10.41 6.13
CA HIS A 34 16.72 -9.54 7.12
C HIS A 34 16.10 -9.62 8.52
N LYS A 35 15.21 -10.59 8.77
CA LYS A 35 14.52 -10.82 10.05
C LYS A 35 13.67 -9.64 10.54
N LEU A 36 13.24 -8.74 9.66
CA LEU A 36 12.22 -7.73 9.96
C LEU A 36 10.86 -8.43 10.12
N ASN A 37 9.99 -7.90 10.99
CA ASN A 37 8.76 -8.58 11.39
C ASN A 37 7.53 -7.68 11.46
N VAL A 38 7.62 -6.42 11.04
CA VAL A 38 6.46 -5.54 10.92
C VAL A 38 6.51 -4.78 9.59
N LEU A 39 5.48 -4.94 8.77
CA LEU A 39 5.25 -4.07 7.62
C LEU A 39 4.28 -2.98 8.07
N HIS A 40 4.75 -1.75 8.20
CA HIS A 40 3.89 -0.58 8.33
C HIS A 40 3.47 -0.14 6.94
N TRP A 41 2.19 -0.34 6.62
CA TRP A 41 1.68 -0.21 5.26
C TRP A 41 0.79 1.02 5.14
N HIS A 42 1.34 2.07 4.53
CA HIS A 42 0.68 3.34 4.35
C HIS A 42 -0.19 3.32 3.10
N LEU A 43 -1.49 3.15 3.31
CA LEU A 43 -2.48 2.82 2.28
C LEU A 43 -3.23 4.03 1.73
N THR A 44 -3.19 5.17 2.40
CA THR A 44 -3.93 6.37 1.99
C THR A 44 -3.13 7.63 2.25
N ASP A 45 -3.21 8.57 1.31
CA ASP A 45 -2.67 9.93 1.42
C ASP A 45 -3.44 10.86 0.48
N ASP A 46 -3.02 12.12 0.35
CA ASP A 46 -3.66 13.11 -0.52
C ASP A 46 -3.73 12.69 -1.99
N GLN A 47 -2.78 11.88 -2.46
CA GLN A 47 -2.65 11.53 -3.88
C GLN A 47 -3.13 10.11 -4.21
N GLY A 48 -3.73 9.40 -3.24
CA GLY A 48 -4.12 8.01 -3.45
C GLY A 48 -4.84 7.33 -2.29
N TRP A 49 -5.95 6.67 -2.60
CA TRP A 49 -6.62 5.70 -1.73
C TRP A 49 -6.46 4.28 -2.29
N ARG A 50 -5.77 3.39 -1.56
CA ARG A 50 -5.29 2.10 -2.11
C ARG A 50 -6.03 0.86 -1.64
N ILE A 51 -7.05 0.96 -0.80
CA ILE A 51 -7.75 -0.20 -0.24
C ILE A 51 -9.24 -0.22 -0.58
N GLU A 52 -9.74 -1.34 -1.08
CA GLU A 52 -11.17 -1.49 -1.36
C GLU A 52 -12.02 -1.50 -0.07
N ILE A 53 -12.89 -0.50 0.07
CA ILE A 53 -13.93 -0.45 1.09
C ILE A 53 -15.29 -0.62 0.40
N LYS A 54 -15.86 -1.82 0.45
CA LYS A 54 -17.12 -2.18 -0.24
C LYS A 54 -18.30 -1.22 0.06
N ARG A 55 -18.35 -0.65 1.26
CA ARG A 55 -19.39 0.33 1.63
C ARG A 55 -19.21 1.68 0.92
N TYR A 56 -17.98 2.03 0.52
CA TYR A 56 -17.62 3.33 -0.03
C TYR A 56 -16.82 3.17 -1.34
N PRO A 57 -17.46 2.71 -2.44
CA PRO A 57 -16.77 2.38 -3.69
C PRO A 57 -16.07 3.57 -4.35
N LYS A 58 -16.56 4.80 -4.12
CA LYS A 58 -15.94 6.04 -4.64
C LYS A 58 -14.49 6.22 -4.18
N LEU A 59 -14.11 5.68 -3.02
CA LEU A 59 -12.73 5.75 -2.51
C LEU A 59 -11.75 5.12 -3.51
N THR A 60 -12.11 4.03 -4.18
CA THR A 60 -11.24 3.38 -5.19
C THR A 60 -11.61 3.70 -6.63
N GLU A 61 -12.87 4.00 -6.94
CA GLU A 61 -13.26 4.45 -8.30
C GLU A 61 -12.64 5.81 -8.67
N VAL A 62 -12.55 6.71 -7.68
CA VAL A 62 -12.01 8.06 -7.82
C VAL A 62 -10.64 8.16 -7.16
N GLY A 63 -10.57 8.00 -5.83
CA GLY A 63 -9.38 8.28 -5.02
C GLY A 63 -8.17 7.40 -5.30
N ALA A 64 -8.34 6.23 -5.93
CA ALA A 64 -7.22 5.40 -6.34
C ALA A 64 -6.48 5.91 -7.59
N TRP A 65 -6.92 6.99 -8.22
CA TRP A 65 -6.39 7.44 -9.50
C TRP A 65 -6.16 8.93 -9.53
N ARG A 66 -5.08 9.35 -10.19
CA ARG A 66 -4.79 10.75 -10.45
C ARG A 66 -4.34 10.98 -11.88
N THR A 67 -4.50 12.20 -12.34
CA THR A 67 -3.91 12.68 -13.59
C THR A 67 -2.59 13.36 -13.24
N PRO A 68 -1.43 12.83 -13.67
CA PRO A 68 -0.14 13.45 -13.40
C PRO A 68 -0.04 14.88 -13.98
N PRO A 69 0.75 15.78 -13.38
CA PRO A 69 1.07 17.07 -13.99
C PRO A 69 1.68 16.88 -15.38
N GLY A 70 1.14 17.57 -16.40
CA GLY A 70 1.59 17.44 -17.79
C GLY A 70 0.94 16.29 -18.57
N ALA A 71 0.15 15.44 -17.93
CA ALA A 71 -0.66 14.46 -18.64
C ALA A 71 -1.69 15.19 -19.52
N GLY A 72 -1.74 14.84 -20.81
CA GLY A 72 -2.58 15.47 -21.80
C GLY A 72 -1.88 16.42 -22.77
N GLN A 73 -0.60 16.76 -22.53
CA GLN A 73 0.19 17.60 -23.46
C GLN A 73 0.46 16.91 -24.82
N HIS A 74 0.34 15.58 -24.87
CA HIS A 74 0.56 14.76 -26.08
C HIS A 74 -0.60 13.78 -26.39
N GLY A 75 -1.82 14.02 -25.90
CA GLY A 75 -2.96 13.13 -26.15
C GLY A 75 -3.97 13.11 -25.00
N THR A 76 -4.74 12.03 -24.87
CA THR A 76 -5.63 11.86 -23.72
C THR A 76 -4.80 11.63 -22.45
N PRO A 77 -5.03 12.35 -21.34
CA PRO A 77 -4.31 12.14 -20.10
C PRO A 77 -4.54 10.71 -19.59
N GLU A 78 -3.47 9.92 -19.48
CA GLU A 78 -3.55 8.60 -18.86
C GLU A 78 -3.72 8.74 -17.35
N ARG A 79 -4.76 8.09 -16.80
CA ARG A 79 -4.95 8.01 -15.36
C ARG A 79 -3.89 7.07 -14.79
N TYR A 80 -3.15 7.56 -13.80
CA TYR A 80 -2.16 6.81 -13.05
C TYR A 80 -2.75 6.39 -11.71
N GLY A 81 -2.62 5.12 -11.34
CA GLY A 81 -3.15 4.64 -10.07
C GLY A 81 -3.32 3.13 -9.99
N GLY A 82 -4.10 2.73 -9.00
CA GLY A 82 -4.33 1.34 -8.62
C GLY A 82 -4.75 1.24 -7.15
N PHE A 83 -5.38 0.12 -6.81
CA PHE A 83 -5.79 -0.22 -5.45
C PHE A 83 -5.80 -1.75 -5.29
N TYR A 84 -5.77 -2.21 -4.04
CA TYR A 84 -5.91 -3.61 -3.69
C TYR A 84 -7.37 -3.93 -3.41
N THR A 85 -7.87 -5.00 -4.01
CA THR A 85 -9.14 -5.60 -3.63
C THR A 85 -9.02 -6.24 -2.24
N GLN A 86 -10.16 -6.51 -1.59
CA GLN A 86 -10.15 -7.23 -0.31
C GLN A 86 -9.49 -8.61 -0.41
N GLN A 87 -9.59 -9.26 -1.58
CA GLN A 87 -8.93 -10.54 -1.83
C GLN A 87 -7.40 -10.39 -1.87
N GLN A 88 -6.90 -9.37 -2.58
CA GLN A 88 -5.46 -9.09 -2.66
C GLN A 88 -4.88 -8.68 -1.30
N ILE A 89 -5.60 -7.87 -0.52
CA ILE A 89 -5.20 -7.56 0.86
C ILE A 89 -5.10 -8.84 1.69
N SER A 90 -6.12 -9.70 1.62
CA SER A 90 -6.13 -10.97 2.37
C SER A 90 -4.97 -11.88 1.96
N GLU A 91 -4.65 -11.93 0.66
CA GLU A 91 -3.50 -12.66 0.13
C GLU A 91 -2.18 -12.12 0.67
N ILE A 92 -1.97 -10.81 0.66
CA ILE A 92 -0.74 -10.17 1.17
C ILE A 92 -0.60 -10.41 2.67
N VAL A 93 -1.67 -10.26 3.45
CA VAL A 93 -1.66 -10.51 4.89
C VAL A 93 -1.33 -11.98 5.18
N ALA A 94 -1.91 -12.92 4.45
CA ALA A 94 -1.60 -14.34 4.57
C ALA A 94 -0.14 -14.64 4.18
N TYR A 95 0.37 -13.99 3.14
CA TYR A 95 1.76 -14.10 2.70
C TYR A 95 2.73 -13.61 3.79
N ALA A 96 2.49 -12.41 4.34
CA ALA A 96 3.27 -11.83 5.42
C ALA A 96 3.25 -12.72 6.68
N ALA A 97 2.10 -13.30 7.03
CA ALA A 97 1.96 -14.19 8.18
C ALA A 97 2.83 -15.45 8.06
N ARG A 98 2.94 -16.05 6.86
CA ARG A 98 3.85 -17.19 6.61
C ARG A 98 5.32 -16.82 6.79
N LEU A 99 5.65 -15.54 6.65
CA LEU A 99 7.00 -14.99 6.86
C LEU A 99 7.21 -14.43 8.27
N HIS A 100 6.26 -14.63 9.18
CA HIS A 100 6.26 -14.07 10.55
C HIS A 100 6.31 -12.53 10.58
N ILE A 101 5.72 -11.88 9.58
CA ILE A 101 5.60 -10.43 9.48
C ILE A 101 4.17 -10.01 9.83
N THR A 102 4.03 -9.13 10.81
CA THR A 102 2.77 -8.45 11.13
C THR A 102 2.52 -7.32 10.13
N VAL A 103 1.31 -7.24 9.58
CA VAL A 103 0.89 -6.10 8.74
C VAL A 103 0.17 -5.08 9.63
N LEU A 104 0.74 -3.88 9.73
CA LEU A 104 0.12 -2.72 10.37
C LEU A 104 -0.42 -1.80 9.27
N PRO A 105 -1.74 -1.79 8.99
CA PRO A 105 -2.31 -0.87 8.02
C PRO A 105 -2.41 0.54 8.61
N GLU A 106 -2.16 1.54 7.78
CA GLU A 106 -2.37 2.95 8.11
C GLU A 106 -3.35 3.58 7.13
N LEU A 107 -4.35 4.27 7.70
CA LEU A 107 -5.24 5.21 7.03
C LEU A 107 -5.00 6.57 7.68
N ASP A 108 -4.27 7.47 7.02
CA ASP A 108 -3.83 8.74 7.61
C ASP A 108 -4.99 9.73 7.81
N MET A 109 -4.97 10.44 8.95
CA MET A 109 -5.97 11.44 9.34
C MET A 109 -5.52 12.32 10.52
N PRO A 110 -5.99 13.58 10.64
CA PRO A 110 -6.95 14.27 9.76
C PRO A 110 -6.32 15.01 8.56
N GLY A 111 -4.99 15.16 8.54
CA GLY A 111 -4.25 15.59 7.35
C GLY A 111 -4.03 14.43 6.39
N HIS A 112 -3.38 14.67 5.25
CA HIS A 112 -3.05 13.60 4.30
C HIS A 112 -4.29 12.80 3.85
N ALA A 113 -5.43 13.49 3.68
CA ALA A 113 -6.75 12.88 3.54
C ALA A 113 -7.56 13.47 2.37
N GLN A 114 -6.90 13.98 1.32
CA GLN A 114 -7.56 14.57 0.16
C GLN A 114 -8.20 13.56 -0.83
N ALA A 115 -7.66 12.34 -0.94
CA ALA A 115 -8.04 11.36 -1.98
C ALA A 115 -9.48 10.82 -1.88
#